data_AF-A0A2C9U2Y2-F1
#
_entry.id   AF-A0A2C9U2Y2-F1
#
_cell.length_a   1.000
_cell.length_b   1.000
_cell.length_c   1.000
_cell.angle_alpha   90.00
_cell.angle_beta   90.00
_cell.angle_gamma   90.00
#
_symmetry.space_group_name_H-M   'P 1'
#
loop_
_entity.id
_entity.type
_entity.pdbx_description
1 polymer ?
#
loop_
_entity_poly.entity_id
_entity_poly.type
_entity_poly.pdbx_seq_one_letter_code
_entity_poly.pdbx_strand_id
1 'polypeptide(L)'
;MKVPPKIKTFIWRAIKNSLIVKENLASRGVKLDSTCCICKLNVESQEHMFFWCAYANLVWFAGPSYYKPNLVGFSSFPQWWNDIVENFWTEPYILDMIALTCWYIWKARCKVVFEKELSGLQHIIFKN
;
A
#
# COMPACT_ATOMS: atom_id res chain seq x y z
N MET A 1 14.46 -6.76 8.70
CA MET A 1 13.57 -5.59 8.87
C MET A 1 13.71 -4.97 10.26
N LYS A 2 14.17 -3.71 10.32
CA LYS A 2 14.31 -2.88 11.53
C LYS A 2 13.18 -1.84 11.66
N VAL A 3 11.97 -2.18 11.22
CA VAL A 3 10.75 -1.37 11.46
C VAL A 3 10.06 -1.71 12.79
N PRO A 4 9.21 -0.80 13.34
CA PRO A 4 8.40 -1.09 14.51
C PRO A 4 7.52 -2.35 14.36
N PRO A 5 7.22 -3.09 15.44
CA PRO A 5 6.43 -4.33 15.38
C PRO A 5 5.09 -4.20 14.64
N LYS A 6 4.39 -3.06 14.79
CA LYS A 6 3.14 -2.77 14.07
C LYS A 6 3.27 -2.86 12.54
N ILE A 7 4.42 -2.47 11.98
CA ILE A 7 4.68 -2.51 10.55
C ILE A 7 4.92 -3.96 10.10
N LYS A 8 5.62 -4.76 10.91
CA LYS A 8 5.81 -6.20 10.65
C LYS A 8 4.47 -6.93 10.62
N THR A 9 3.61 -6.68 11.61
CA THR A 9 2.25 -7.24 11.66
C THR A 9 1.42 -6.79 10.46
N PHE A 10 1.53 -5.53 10.06
CA PHE A 10 0.86 -5.01 8.87
C PHE A 10 1.30 -5.74 7.59
N ILE A 11 2.60 -5.88 7.35
CA ILE A 11 3.12 -6.58 6.17
C ILE A 11 2.67 -8.04 6.18
N TRP A 12 2.72 -8.72 7.33
CA TRP A 12 2.18 -10.06 7.46
C TRP A 12 0.69 -10.13 7.09
N ARG A 13 -0.12 -9.16 7.54
CA ARG A 13 -1.53 -9.08 7.15
C ARG A 13 -1.73 -8.86 5.65
N ALA A 14 -0.89 -8.05 5.03
CA ALA A 14 -0.90 -7.80 3.59
C ALA A 14 -0.54 -9.08 2.80
N ILE A 15 0.48 -9.82 3.25
CA ILE A 15 0.85 -11.13 2.70
C ILE A 15 -0.31 -12.15 2.83
N LYS A 16 -1.11 -12.05 3.88
CA LYS A 16 -2.30 -12.90 4.07
C LYS A 16 -3.57 -12.37 3.37
N ASN A 17 -3.46 -11.32 2.55
CA ASN A 17 -4.59 -10.60 1.95
C ASN A 17 -5.73 -10.33 2.97
N SER A 18 -5.34 -9.90 4.18
CA SER A 18 -6.25 -9.72 5.32
C SER A 18 -6.40 -8.25 5.73
N LEU A 19 -5.92 -7.35 4.88
CA LEU A 19 -6.18 -5.92 5.01
C LEU A 19 -7.65 -5.63 4.68
N ILE A 20 -8.19 -4.64 5.37
CA ILE A 20 -9.57 -4.18 5.15
C ILE A 20 -9.57 -3.25 3.94
N VAL A 21 -9.70 -3.85 2.76
CA VAL A 21 -10.01 -3.18 1.49
C VAL A 21 -11.45 -3.51 1.08
N LYS A 22 -12.07 -2.69 0.23
CA LYS A 22 -13.50 -2.86 -0.08
C LYS A 22 -13.81 -4.18 -0.78
N GLU A 23 -12.93 -4.66 -1.66
CA GLU A 23 -13.06 -5.98 -2.29
C GLU A 23 -13.13 -7.11 -1.25
N ASN A 24 -12.24 -7.11 -0.26
CA ASN A 24 -12.22 -8.09 0.83
C ASN A 24 -13.46 -8.02 1.73
N LEU A 25 -14.12 -6.86 1.82
CA LEU A 25 -15.39 -6.73 2.54
C LEU A 25 -16.55 -7.25 1.70
N ALA A 26 -16.58 -6.93 0.40
CA ALA A 26 -17.60 -7.39 -0.52
C ALA A 26 -17.59 -8.93 -0.64
N SER A 27 -16.41 -9.56 -0.70
CA SER A 27 -16.28 -11.02 -0.73
C SER A 27 -16.78 -11.73 0.54
N ARG A 28 -16.92 -10.99 1.65
CA ARG A 28 -17.51 -11.45 2.92
C ARG A 28 -19.00 -11.14 3.05
N GLY A 29 -19.65 -10.71 1.97
CA GLY A 29 -21.09 -10.43 1.92
C GLY A 29 -21.50 -9.05 2.44
N VAL A 30 -20.55 -8.14 2.72
CA VAL A 30 -20.88 -6.77 3.07
C VAL A 30 -21.35 -6.04 1.80
N LYS A 31 -22.55 -5.44 1.84
CA LYS A 31 -23.06 -4.61 0.74
C LYS A 31 -22.46 -3.21 0.84
N LEU A 32 -21.56 -2.87 -0.09
CA LEU A 32 -20.98 -1.54 -0.23
C LEU A 32 -20.58 -1.26 -1.69
N ASP A 33 -20.38 0.01 -2.02
CA ASP A 33 -19.68 0.42 -3.23
C ASP A 33 -18.20 -0.01 -3.14
N SER A 34 -17.77 -0.89 -4.03
CA SER A 34 -16.41 -1.46 -4.06
C SER A 34 -15.37 -0.54 -4.71
N THR A 35 -15.79 0.61 -5.25
CA THR A 35 -14.89 1.57 -5.92
C THR A 35 -13.86 2.14 -4.94
N CYS A 36 -12.60 2.27 -5.37
CA CYS A 36 -11.50 2.84 -4.60
C CYS A 36 -11.87 4.14 -3.93
N CYS A 37 -11.73 4.20 -2.61
CA CYS A 37 -12.08 5.39 -1.85
C CYS A 37 -11.20 6.60 -2.16
N ILE A 38 -10.00 6.39 -2.72
CA ILE A 38 -9.07 7.45 -3.11
C ILE A 38 -9.30 7.88 -4.57
N CYS A 39 -9.06 6.99 -5.54
CA CYS A 39 -9.10 7.39 -6.95
C CYS A 39 -10.50 7.48 -7.53
N LYS A 40 -11.49 6.80 -6.94
CA LYS A 40 -12.89 6.75 -7.41
C LYS A 40 -13.10 6.16 -8.82
N LEU A 41 -12.11 5.46 -9.38
CA LEU A 41 -12.15 4.96 -10.76
C LEU A 41 -12.28 3.43 -10.88
N ASN A 42 -11.58 2.68 -10.03
CA ASN A 42 -11.48 1.22 -10.15
C ASN A 42 -11.91 0.54 -8.85
N VAL A 43 -12.17 -0.77 -8.90
CA VAL A 43 -12.43 -1.59 -7.70
C VAL A 43 -11.24 -1.52 -6.74
N GLU A 44 -11.54 -1.39 -5.45
CA GLU A 44 -10.54 -1.33 -4.39
C GLU A 44 -10.09 -2.73 -3.94
N SER A 45 -9.22 -3.34 -4.73
CA SER A 45 -8.42 -4.49 -4.32
C SER A 45 -7.17 -4.08 -3.54
N GLN A 46 -6.51 -5.05 -2.91
CA GLN A 46 -5.24 -4.82 -2.24
C GLN A 46 -4.15 -4.38 -3.24
N GLU A 47 -4.10 -5.02 -4.40
CA GLU A 47 -3.18 -4.71 -5.49
C GLU A 47 -3.48 -3.33 -6.08
N HIS A 48 -4.75 -2.97 -6.25
CA HIS A 48 -5.11 -1.62 -6.70
C HIS A 48 -4.65 -0.58 -5.69
N MET A 49 -4.95 -0.79 -4.40
CA MET A 49 -4.55 0.13 -3.34
C MET A 49 -3.02 0.34 -3.31
N PHE A 50 -2.22 -0.71 -3.49
CA PHE A 50 -0.75 -0.60 -3.42
C PHE A 50 -0.07 -0.20 -4.72
N PHE A 51 -0.62 -0.53 -5.89
CA PHE A 51 0.14 -0.46 -7.15
C PHE A 51 -0.60 0.26 -8.27
N TRP A 52 -1.90 0.01 -8.46
CA TRP A 52 -2.61 0.54 -9.62
C TRP A 52 -3.34 1.86 -9.37
N CYS A 53 -3.51 2.24 -8.10
CA CYS A 53 -4.11 3.51 -7.74
C CYS A 53 -3.16 4.66 -8.12
N ALA A 54 -3.70 5.70 -8.78
CA ALA A 54 -2.92 6.88 -9.15
C ALA A 54 -2.23 7.53 -7.94
N TYR A 55 -2.86 7.51 -6.77
CA TYR A 55 -2.23 7.97 -5.52
C TYR A 55 -1.03 7.10 -5.12
N ALA A 56 -1.15 5.77 -5.20
CA ALA A 56 -0.04 4.88 -4.86
C ALA A 56 1.14 5.08 -5.82
N ASN A 57 0.87 5.24 -7.12
CA ASN A 57 1.90 5.57 -8.11
C ASN A 57 2.68 6.85 -7.75
N LEU A 58 1.99 7.91 -7.32
CA LEU A 58 2.63 9.14 -6.87
C LEU A 58 3.49 8.92 -5.62
N VAL A 59 3.00 8.13 -4.65
CA VAL A 59 3.73 7.83 -3.42
C VAL A 59 4.99 7.00 -3.72
N TRP A 60 4.93 6.01 -4.62
CA TRP A 60 6.12 5.28 -5.05
C TRP A 60 7.11 6.17 -5.80
N PHE A 61 6.61 7.04 -6.68
CA PHE A 61 7.45 7.96 -7.46
C PHE A 61 8.17 8.99 -6.58
N ALA A 62 7.47 9.58 -5.60
CA ALA A 62 8.03 10.57 -4.68
C ALA A 62 8.71 9.94 -3.45
N GLY A 63 8.70 8.62 -3.35
CA GLY A 63 9.13 7.88 -2.18
C GLY A 63 10.66 7.90 -1.99
N PRO A 64 11.14 7.87 -0.74
CA PRO A 64 12.57 7.94 -0.41
C PRO A 64 13.38 6.68 -0.77
N SER A 65 12.73 5.57 -1.15
CA SER A 65 13.42 4.32 -1.46
C SER A 65 14.01 4.28 -2.87
N TYR A 66 13.70 5.26 -3.75
CA TYR A 66 13.95 5.22 -5.21
C TYR A 66 13.40 3.97 -5.93
N TYR A 67 12.77 3.05 -5.19
CA TYR A 67 12.17 1.83 -5.69
C TYR A 67 10.87 2.17 -6.41
N LYS A 68 10.78 1.70 -7.65
CA LYS A 68 9.57 1.79 -8.47
C LYS A 68 9.06 0.37 -8.71
N PRO A 69 7.84 0.04 -8.27
CA PRO A 69 7.26 -1.25 -8.55
C PRO A 69 7.27 -1.53 -10.06
N ASN A 70 7.91 -2.62 -10.47
CA ASN A 70 7.72 -3.15 -11.81
C ASN A 70 6.41 -3.92 -11.83
N LEU A 71 5.43 -3.39 -12.57
CA LEU A 71 4.08 -3.93 -12.61
C LEU A 71 3.92 -5.05 -13.66
N VAL A 72 4.98 -5.41 -14.37
CA VAL A 72 4.97 -6.51 -15.35
C VAL A 72 5.18 -7.84 -14.63
N GLY A 73 4.25 -8.78 -14.82
CA GLY A 73 4.40 -10.16 -14.36
C GLY A 73 4.07 -10.43 -12.89
N PHE A 74 3.74 -9.41 -12.09
CA PHE A 74 3.23 -9.62 -10.73
C PHE A 74 1.71 -9.89 -10.75
N SER A 75 1.26 -10.85 -9.95
CA SER A 75 -0.15 -11.22 -9.83
C SER A 75 -0.77 -10.87 -8.48
N SER A 76 0.06 -10.73 -7.43
CA SER A 76 -0.41 -10.56 -6.06
C SER A 76 0.63 -9.90 -5.15
N PHE A 77 0.18 -9.27 -4.07
CA PHE A 77 1.08 -8.70 -3.06
C PHE A 77 2.09 -9.71 -2.45
N PRO A 78 1.71 -10.96 -2.12
CA PRO A 78 2.66 -11.92 -1.54
C PRO A 78 3.80 -12.29 -2.49
N GLN A 79 3.48 -12.50 -3.78
CA GLN A 79 4.48 -12.74 -4.81
C GLN A 79 5.45 -11.55 -4.90
N TRP A 80 4.91 -10.34 -5.07
CA TRP A 80 5.70 -9.12 -5.12
C TRP A 80 6.58 -8.94 -3.87
N TRP A 81 6.06 -9.21 -2.67
CA TRP A 81 6.83 -9.08 -1.44
C TRP A 81 8.00 -10.07 -1.38
N ASN A 82 7.80 -11.31 -1.83
CA ASN A 82 8.88 -12.29 -1.91
C ASN A 82 9.97 -11.84 -2.88
N ASP A 83 9.59 -11.38 -4.09
CA ASP A 83 10.54 -10.86 -5.08
C ASP A 83 11.34 -9.68 -4.50
N ILE A 84 10.70 -8.82 -3.71
CA ILE A 84 11.36 -7.70 -3.03
C ILE A 84 12.37 -8.19 -1.98
N VAL A 85 11.98 -9.17 -1.16
CA VAL A 85 12.88 -9.76 -0.17
C VAL A 85 14.08 -10.41 -0.86
N GLU A 86 13.87 -11.13 -1.96
CA GLU A 86 14.93 -11.77 -2.73
C GLU A 86 15.86 -10.77 -3.41
N ASN A 87 15.34 -9.65 -3.93
CA ASN A 87 16.15 -8.64 -4.60
C ASN A 87 16.94 -7.75 -3.63
N PHE A 88 16.43 -7.52 -2.42
CA PHE A 88 16.99 -6.56 -1.45
C PHE A 88 17.41 -7.20 -0.12
N TRP A 89 17.67 -8.52 -0.08
CA TRP A 89 18.04 -9.22 1.17
C TRP A 89 19.32 -8.67 1.82
N THR A 90 20.26 -8.17 1.02
CA THR A 90 21.50 -7.51 1.49
C THR A 90 21.31 -6.04 1.86
N GLU A 91 20.18 -5.44 1.53
CA GLU A 91 19.90 -4.01 1.68
C GLU A 91 18.68 -3.79 2.61
N PRO A 92 18.80 -4.15 3.90
CA PRO A 92 17.67 -4.17 4.83
C PRO A 92 16.99 -2.80 5.02
N TYR A 93 17.72 -1.70 4.80
CA TYR A 93 17.16 -0.35 4.80
C TYR A 93 16.12 -0.16 3.69
N ILE A 94 16.37 -0.69 2.48
CA ILE A 94 15.44 -0.58 1.36
C ILE A 94 14.16 -1.36 1.67
N LEU A 95 14.28 -2.58 2.21
CA LEU A 95 13.13 -3.37 2.67
C LEU A 95 12.29 -2.64 3.73
N ASP A 96 12.95 -1.97 4.67
CA ASP A 96 12.26 -1.18 5.70
C ASP A 96 11.52 0.02 5.08
N MET A 97 12.12 0.71 4.11
CA MET A 97 11.51 1.83 3.41
C MET A 97 10.33 1.38 2.55
N ILE A 98 10.43 0.27 1.82
CA ILE A 98 9.33 -0.32 1.05
C ILE A 98 8.16 -0.69 1.99
N ALA A 99 8.45 -1.34 3.13
CA ALA A 99 7.42 -1.69 4.12
C ALA A 99 6.72 -0.45 4.68
N LEU A 100 7.48 0.60 4.98
CA LEU A 100 6.94 1.88 5.44
C LEU A 100 6.08 2.55 4.35
N THR A 101 6.50 2.52 3.09
CA THR A 101 5.72 3.07 1.98
C THR A 101 4.37 2.36 1.85
N CYS A 102 4.34 1.02 1.87
CA CYS A 102 3.08 0.27 1.91
C CYS A 102 2.21 0.69 3.10
N TRP A 103 2.79 0.82 4.29
CA TRP A 103 2.07 1.27 5.48
C TRP A 103 1.45 2.66 5.30
N TYR A 104 2.18 3.62 4.74
CA TYR A 104 1.69 4.98 4.52
C TYR A 104 0.58 5.04 3.46
N ILE A 105 0.68 4.25 2.39
CA ILE A 105 -0.39 4.11 1.38
C ILE A 105 -1.67 3.61 2.06
N TRP A 106 -1.57 2.53 2.86
CA TRP A 106 -2.72 2.00 3.59
C TRP A 106 -3.26 2.98 4.62
N LYS A 107 -2.40 3.70 5.35
CA LYS A 107 -2.81 4.73 6.32
C LYS A 107 -3.56 5.88 5.65
N ALA A 108 -3.11 6.35 4.50
CA ALA A 108 -3.81 7.38 3.73
C ALA A 108 -5.20 6.90 3.29
N ARG A 109 -5.29 5.67 2.77
CA ARG A 109 -6.57 5.01 2.47
C ARG A 109 -7.49 4.97 3.69
N CYS A 110 -6.99 4.52 4.84
CA CYS A 110 -7.79 4.48 6.07
C CYS A 110 -8.28 5.86 6.48
N LYS A 111 -7.45 6.90 6.35
CA LYS A 111 -7.84 8.28 6.66
C LYS A 111 -9.04 8.72 5.82
N VAL A 112 -9.01 8.47 4.51
CA VAL A 112 -10.14 8.81 3.62
C VAL A 112 -11.42 8.07 4.02
N VAL A 113 -11.32 6.82 4.46
CA VAL A 113 -12.49 6.03 4.87
C VAL A 113 -13.09 6.50 6.20
N PHE A 114 -12.26 6.83 7.19
CA PHE A 114 -12.73 7.16 8.55
C PHE A 114 -12.98 8.65 8.77
N GLU A 115 -12.19 9.52 8.14
CA GLU A 115 -12.23 10.97 8.37
C GLU A 115 -12.87 11.73 7.19
N LYS A 116 -13.20 11.05 6.08
CA LYS A 116 -13.69 11.65 4.82
C LYS A 116 -12.77 12.71 4.20
N GLU A 117 -11.56 12.90 4.72
CA GLU A 117 -10.59 13.86 4.20
C GLU A 117 -9.46 13.16 3.42
N LEU A 118 -9.16 13.70 2.23
CA LEU A 118 -7.90 13.48 1.50
C LEU A 118 -6.80 14.41 2.03
N SER A 119 -6.67 14.57 3.34
CA SER A 119 -5.64 15.45 3.93
C SER A 119 -4.30 14.71 3.98
N GLY A 120 -3.49 14.85 2.91
CA GLY A 120 -2.18 14.20 2.89
C GLY A 120 -1.12 14.66 1.89
N LEU A 121 -1.46 15.23 0.72
CA LEU A 121 -0.41 15.66 -0.22
C LEU A 121 0.30 16.96 0.22
N GLN A 122 -0.35 17.80 1.04
CA GLN A 122 0.25 19.06 1.50
C GLN A 122 1.21 18.89 2.70
N HIS A 123 1.12 17.80 3.47
CA HIS A 123 1.96 17.61 4.66
C HIS A 123 3.26 16.84 4.42
N ILE A 124 3.39 16.12 3.31
CA ILE A 124 4.61 15.36 2.98
C ILE A 124 5.58 16.18 2.12
N ILE A 125 5.10 17.20 1.40
CA ILE A 125 5.91 17.97 0.44
C ILE A 125 6.56 19.23 1.07
N PHE A 126 6.14 19.71 2.24
CA PHE A 126 6.61 20.99 2.82
C PHE A 126 7.27 20.91 4.20
N LYS A 127 8.02 19.84 4.50
CA LYS A 127 8.96 19.89 5.63
C LYS A 127 10.40 19.86 5.14
N ASN A 128 10.88 21.04 4.75
CA ASN A 128 12.29 21.43 4.85
C ASN A 128 12.57 21.90 6.27
#